data_AF-A0A0R1EYM6-F1
#
_entry.id   AF-A0A0R1EYM6-F1
#
_cell.length_a   1.000
_cell.length_b   1.000
_cell.length_c   1.000
_cell.angle_alpha   90.00
_cell.angle_beta   90.00
_cell.angle_gamma   90.00
#
_symmetry.space_group_name_H-M   'P 1'
#
loop_
_entity.id
_entity.type
_entity.pdbx_description
1 polymer ?
#
loop_
_entity_poly.entity_id
_entity_poly.type
_entity_poly.pdbx_seq_one_letter_code
_entity_poly.pdbx_strand_id
1 'polypeptide(L)'
;MFQRAFDRVGDVHPLIHTDRGSAYTSGAFNNFLGRYDVIRSMSRPGTPYDNAPMERWWNEFKLRWMERHPMPKTLQELEKLVEEGIEYFNHHNRSAQRNGLTPDEYWNEAA
;
A
#
# COMPACT_ATOMS: atom_id res chain seq x y z
N MET A 1 5.54 -7.72 6.88
CA MET A 1 5.20 -7.04 5.61
C MET A 1 6.40 -6.28 5.06
N PHE A 2 6.87 -5.21 5.71
CA PHE A 2 8.05 -4.46 5.25
C PHE A 2 9.28 -5.33 4.98
N GLN A 3 9.65 -6.25 5.88
CA GLN A 3 10.74 -7.20 5.64
C GLN A 3 10.65 -7.88 4.26
N ARG A 4 9.49 -8.46 3.92
CA ARG A 4 9.27 -9.11 2.62
C ARG A 4 9.40 -8.14 1.44
N ALA A 5 9.06 -6.86 1.63
CA ALA A 5 9.23 -5.84 0.61
C ALA A 5 10.73 -5.54 0.38
N PHE A 6 11.51 -5.34 1.44
CA PHE A 6 12.96 -5.17 1.34
C PHE A 6 13.64 -6.41 0.76
N ASP A 7 13.22 -7.62 1.17
CA ASP A 7 13.74 -8.88 0.61
C ASP A 7 13.51 -8.99 -0.91
N ARG A 8 12.40 -8.42 -1.41
CA ARG A 8 12.04 -8.43 -2.84
C ARG A 8 12.79 -7.38 -3.65
N VAL A 9 12.92 -6.16 -3.12
CA VAL A 9 13.47 -5.01 -3.87
C VAL A 9 15.00 -4.92 -3.71
N GLY A 10 15.56 -5.53 -2.66
CA GLY A 10 16.99 -5.54 -2.39
C GLY A 10 17.43 -4.35 -1.54
N ASP A 11 18.65 -3.86 -1.81
CA ASP A 11 19.27 -2.79 -1.04
C ASP A 11 18.72 -1.41 -1.45
N VAL A 12 17.69 -0.95 -0.75
CA VAL A 12 17.03 0.33 -0.99
C VAL A 12 16.88 1.13 0.31
N HIS A 13 16.99 2.46 0.20
CA HIS A 13 16.94 3.38 1.34
C HIS A 13 15.83 4.42 1.16
N PRO A 14 14.55 3.98 1.13
CA PRO A 14 13.44 4.87 0.77
C PRO A 14 13.12 5.87 1.89
N LEU A 15 12.31 6.87 1.53
CA LEU A 15 11.49 7.58 2.49
C LEU A 15 10.17 6.82 2.67
N ILE A 16 9.83 6.48 3.91
CA ILE A 16 8.53 5.88 4.25
C ILE A 16 7.70 6.92 5.02
N HIS A 17 6.55 7.30 4.45
CA HIS A 17 5.56 8.16 5.09
C HIS A 17 4.42 7.34 5.68
N THR A 18 4.11 7.54 6.96
CA THR A 18 2.97 6.88 7.63
C THR A 18 2.14 7.88 8.42
N ASP A 19 0.91 7.50 8.78
CA ASP A 19 0.20 8.15 9.86
C ASP A 19 0.87 7.89 11.23
N ARG A 20 0.25 8.40 12.30
CA ARG A 20 0.73 8.26 13.68
C ARG A 20 0.05 7.12 14.45
N GLY A 21 -0.48 6.11 13.76
CA GLY A 21 -1.07 4.94 14.38
C GLY A 21 -0.10 4.20 15.30
N SER A 22 -0.62 3.43 16.26
CA SER A 22 0.19 2.72 17.26
C SER A 22 1.20 1.74 16.64
N ALA A 23 0.84 1.10 15.52
CA ALA A 23 1.74 0.21 14.78
C ALA A 23 2.97 0.95 14.24
N TYR A 24 2.77 2.13 13.66
CA TYR A 24 3.83 2.93 13.03
C TYR A 24 4.60 3.83 14.00
N THR A 25 4.08 4.02 15.21
CA THR A 25 4.80 4.72 16.30
C THR A 25 5.55 3.76 17.23
N SER A 26 5.35 2.44 17.07
CA SER A 26 5.96 1.42 17.92
C SER A 26 7.49 1.39 17.84
N GLY A 27 8.13 1.03 18.95
CA GLY A 27 9.59 0.85 18.99
C GLY A 27 10.08 -0.25 18.02
N ALA A 28 9.30 -1.32 17.84
CA ALA A 28 9.63 -2.39 16.91
C ALA A 28 9.73 -1.89 15.46
N PHE A 29 8.77 -1.05 15.03
CA PHE A 29 8.80 -0.45 13.70
C PHE A 29 9.95 0.55 13.54
N ASN A 30 10.19 1.40 14.55
CA ASN A 30 11.31 2.35 14.52
C ASN A 30 12.68 1.66 14.42
N ASN A 31 12.88 0.59 15.18
CA ASN A 31 14.08 -0.24 15.12
C ASN A 31 14.20 -0.99 13.79
N PHE A 32 13.08 -1.33 13.16
CA PHE A 32 13.09 -1.90 11.82
C PHE A 32 13.57 -0.86 10.79
N LEU A 33 12.98 0.34 10.76
CA LEU A 33 13.36 1.38 9.81
C LEU A 33 14.84 1.78 9.94
N GLY A 34 15.36 1.88 11.16
CA GLY A 34 16.78 2.20 11.40
C GLY A 34 17.76 1.10 10.96
N ARG A 35 17.33 -0.16 10.85
CA ARG A 35 18.18 -1.25 10.32
C ARG A 35 18.35 -1.23 8.81
N TYR A 36 17.46 -0.52 8.12
CA TYR A 36 17.39 -0.41 6.67
C TYR A 36 17.69 1.03 6.19
N ASP A 37 18.30 1.85 7.05
CA ASP A 37 18.60 3.27 6.83
C ASP A 37 17.45 4.05 6.14
N VAL A 38 16.21 3.73 6.54
CA VAL A 38 14.99 4.34 5.98
C VAL A 38 14.79 5.74 6.55
N ILE A 39 14.53 6.71 5.67
CA ILE A 39 14.11 8.05 6.08
C ILE A 39 12.65 7.99 6.53
N ARG A 40 12.40 8.08 7.83
CA ARG A 40 11.04 8.07 8.37
C ARG A 40 10.39 9.45 8.24
N SER A 41 9.20 9.48 7.62
CA SER A 41 8.30 10.63 7.57
C SER A 41 6.96 10.25 8.21
N MET A 42 6.34 11.17 8.96
CA MET A 42 5.04 10.92 9.59
C MET A 42 4.12 12.13 9.43
N SER A 43 2.82 11.87 9.34
CA SER A 43 1.80 12.92 9.36
C SER A 43 1.90 13.77 10.64
N ARG A 44 1.51 15.04 10.55
CA ARG A 44 1.45 15.90 11.74
C ARG A 44 0.30 15.45 12.67
N PRO A 45 0.39 15.71 13.98
CA PRO A 45 -0.76 15.48 14.87
C PRO A 45 -1.98 16.27 14.39
N GLY A 46 -3.13 15.59 14.26
CA GLY A 46 -4.38 16.21 13.82
C GLY A 46 -4.49 16.47 12.31
N THR A 47 -3.59 15.94 11.47
CA THR A 47 -3.63 16.12 10.01
C THR A 47 -3.85 14.80 9.25
N PRO A 48 -5.05 14.21 9.29
CA PRO A 48 -5.34 12.96 8.57
C PRO A 48 -5.15 13.09 7.05
N TYR A 49 -5.26 14.30 6.51
CA TYR A 49 -5.07 14.59 5.08
C TYR A 49 -3.70 14.22 4.53
N ASP A 50 -2.67 14.14 5.37
CA ASP A 50 -1.33 13.72 4.94
C ASP A 50 -1.34 12.24 4.46
N ASN A 51 -2.28 11.43 4.95
CA ASN A 51 -2.47 10.03 4.56
C ASN A 51 -3.58 9.83 3.50
N ALA A 52 -4.16 10.92 2.99
CA ALA A 52 -5.29 10.87 2.05
C ALA A 52 -5.07 9.98 0.82
N PRO A 53 -3.86 9.90 0.20
CA PRO A 53 -3.65 9.01 -0.93
C PRO A 53 -3.91 7.53 -0.60
N MET A 54 -3.44 7.06 0.56
CA MET A 54 -3.65 5.68 0.98
C MET A 54 -5.08 5.44 1.46
N GLU A 55 -5.69 6.41 2.15
CA GLU A 55 -7.11 6.31 2.52
C GLU A 55 -8.02 6.22 1.30
N ARG A 56 -7.76 7.04 0.28
CA ARG A 56 -8.50 7.00 -0.99
C ARG A 56 -8.35 5.64 -1.66
N TRP A 57 -7.13 5.11 -1.74
CA TRP A 57 -6.88 3.80 -2.35
C TRP A 57 -7.67 2.70 -1.64
N TRP A 58 -7.65 2.67 -0.31
CA TRP A 58 -8.40 1.68 0.47
C TRP A 58 -9.91 1.82 0.33
N ASN A 59 -10.42 3.04 0.21
CA ASN A 59 -11.83 3.29 -0.06
C ASN A 59 -12.22 2.73 -1.44
N GLU A 60 -11.44 3.06 -2.48
CA GLU A 60 -11.65 2.51 -3.82
C GLU A 60 -11.58 0.98 -3.85
N PHE A 61 -10.61 0.39 -3.14
CA PHE A 61 -10.45 -1.06 -3.04
C PHE A 61 -11.70 -1.71 -2.45
N LYS A 62 -12.22 -1.19 -1.34
CA LYS A 62 -13.42 -1.73 -0.70
C LYS A 62 -14.65 -1.62 -1.62
N LEU A 63 -14.90 -0.44 -2.18
CA LEU A 63 -16.07 -0.17 -3.01
C LEU A 63 -16.05 -0.91 -4.36
N ARG A 64 -14.88 -0.98 -5.00
CA ARG A 64 -14.76 -1.52 -6.37
C ARG A 64 -14.39 -2.99 -6.39
N TRP A 65 -13.75 -3.50 -5.34
CA TRP A 65 -13.35 -4.90 -5.25
C TRP A 65 -14.18 -5.66 -4.21
N MET A 66 -14.01 -5.33 -2.93
CA MET A 66 -14.56 -6.16 -1.85
C MET A 66 -16.08 -6.24 -1.90
N GLU A 67 -16.77 -5.11 -2.10
CA GLU A 67 -18.24 -5.07 -2.18
C GLU A 67 -18.82 -5.77 -3.43
N ARG A 68 -17.99 -6.01 -4.45
CA ARG A 68 -18.41 -6.68 -5.69
C ARG A 68 -18.14 -8.18 -5.71
N HIS A 69 -17.55 -8.71 -4.64
CA HIS A 69 -17.24 -10.12 -4.50
C HIS A 69 -17.98 -10.74 -3.30
N PRO A 70 -18.16 -12.07 -3.29
CA PRO A 70 -18.77 -12.75 -2.15
C PRO A 70 -18.00 -12.46 -0.85
N MET A 71 -18.75 -12.23 0.23
CA MET A 71 -18.16 -12.05 1.55
C MET A 71 -17.39 -13.31 1.96
N PRO A 72 -16.09 -13.20 2.30
CA PRO A 72 -15.29 -14.34 2.71
C PRO A 72 -15.77 -14.87 4.07
N LYS A 73 -15.81 -16.20 4.20
CA LYS A 73 -16.23 -16.91 5.41
C LYS A 73 -15.04 -17.39 6.24
N THR A 74 -13.86 -17.43 5.65
CA THR A 74 -12.61 -17.83 6.31
C THR A 74 -11.52 -16.77 6.10
N LEU A 75 -10.49 -16.80 6.96
CA LEU A 75 -9.32 -15.95 6.80
C LEU A 75 -8.64 -16.21 5.45
N GLN A 76 -8.50 -17.48 5.05
CA GLN A 76 -7.88 -17.86 3.79
C GLN A 76 -8.65 -17.31 2.58
N GLU A 77 -9.98 -17.33 2.63
CA GLU A 77 -10.82 -16.71 1.58
C GLU A 77 -10.64 -15.20 1.54
N LEU A 78 -10.52 -14.55 2.70
CA LEU A 78 -10.27 -13.10 2.78
C LEU A 78 -8.89 -12.73 2.24
N GLU A 79 -7.84 -13.46 2.63
CA GLU A 79 -6.48 -13.26 2.13
C GLU A 79 -6.44 -13.40 0.61
N LYS A 80 -7.03 -14.47 0.08
CA LYS A 80 -7.12 -14.69 -1.36
C LYS A 80 -7.87 -13.57 -2.07
N LEU A 81 -9.01 -13.13 -1.54
CA LEU A 81 -9.78 -12.03 -2.11
C LEU A 81 -8.97 -10.74 -2.15
N VAL A 82 -8.18 -10.47 -1.10
CA VAL A 82 -7.31 -9.30 -1.04
C VAL A 82 -6.16 -9.39 -2.06
N GLU A 83 -5.51 -10.55 -2.15
CA GLU A 83 -4.41 -10.80 -3.10
C GLU A 83 -4.86 -10.63 -4.55
N GLU A 84 -6.00 -11.25 -4.93
CA GLU A 84 -6.58 -11.11 -6.27
C GLU A 84 -6.97 -9.67 -6.59
N GLY A 85 -7.42 -8.92 -5.58
CA GLY A 85 -7.72 -7.50 -5.73
C GLY A 85 -6.48 -6.66 -5.97
N ILE A 86 -5.41 -6.89 -5.21
CA ILE A 86 -4.14 -6.18 -5.40
C ILE A 86 -3.60 -6.45 -6.81
N GLU A 87 -3.64 -7.70 -7.26
CA GLU A 87 -3.26 -8.11 -8.62
C GLU A 87 -4.08 -7.35 -9.67
N TYR A 88 -5.41 -7.34 -9.54
CA TYR A 88 -6.30 -6.61 -10.45
C TYR A 88 -5.98 -5.12 -10.49
N PHE A 89 -5.81 -4.49 -9.34
CA PHE A 89 -5.56 -3.04 -9.28
C PHE A 89 -4.21 -2.65 -9.88
N ASN A 90 -3.18 -3.50 -9.77
CA ASN A 90 -1.85 -3.21 -10.31
C ASN A 90 -1.72 -3.56 -11.80
N HIS A 91 -2.31 -4.68 -12.24
CA HIS A 91 -2.02 -5.26 -13.55
C HIS A 91 -3.20 -5.29 -14.53
N HIS A 92 -4.42 -4.97 -14.09
CA HIS A 92 -5.62 -5.00 -14.96
C HIS A 92 -6.43 -3.70 -14.95
N ASN A 93 -6.35 -2.90 -13.88
CA ASN A 93 -7.13 -1.67 -13.71
C ASN A 93 -6.57 -0.52 -14.57
N ARG A 94 -7.05 -0.41 -15.80
CA ARG A 94 -6.73 0.71 -16.71
C ARG A 94 -7.54 1.96 -16.38
N SER A 95 -6.94 3.14 -16.56
CA SER A 95 -7.63 4.43 -16.32
C SER A 95 -7.23 5.47 -17.36
N ALA A 96 -8.19 6.28 -17.80
CA ALA A 96 -7.91 7.44 -18.66
C ALA A 96 -6.98 8.47 -17.99
N GLN A 97 -7.00 8.56 -16.65
CA GLN A 97 -6.05 9.41 -15.90
C GLN A 97 -4.60 8.93 -16.01
N ARG A 98 -4.38 7.67 -16.41
CA ARG A 98 -3.08 7.07 -16.69
C ARG A 98 -2.90 6.79 -18.18
N ASN A 99 -3.49 7.59 -19.07
CA ASN A 99 -3.43 7.40 -20.53
C ASN A 99 -3.90 6.01 -21.01
N GLY A 100 -4.80 5.37 -20.27
CA GLY A 100 -5.28 4.02 -20.58
C GLY A 100 -4.38 2.88 -20.05
N LEU A 101 -3.34 3.21 -19.28
CA LEU A 101 -2.38 2.25 -18.71
C LEU A 101 -2.83 1.71 -17.35
N THR A 102 -2.33 0.53 -17.02
CA THR A 102 -2.37 -0.02 -15.65
C THR A 102 -1.40 0.77 -14.75
N PRO A 103 -1.54 0.72 -13.41
CA PRO A 103 -0.55 1.34 -12.53
C PRO A 103 0.88 0.84 -12.75
N ASP A 104 1.06 -0.45 -13.01
CA ASP A 104 2.37 -1.03 -13.25
C ASP A 104 2.99 -0.56 -14.58
N GLU A 105 2.20 -0.54 -15.66
CA GLU A 105 2.63 0.03 -16.96
C GLU A 105 2.99 1.52 -16.81
N TYR A 106 2.13 2.30 -16.15
CA TYR A 106 2.37 3.72 -15.93
C TYR A 106 3.63 3.98 -15.09
N TRP A 107 3.92 3.13 -14.10
CA TRP A 107 5.13 3.24 -13.30
C TRP A 107 6.39 2.96 -14.14
N ASN A 108 6.34 1.93 -14.98
CA ASN A 108 7.47 1.54 -15.82
C ASN A 108 7.73 2.53 -16.98
N GLU A 109 6.74 3.28 -17.44
CA GLU A 109 6.96 4.38 -18.40
C GLU A 109 7.55 5.65 -17.75
N ALA A 110 7.28 5.86 -16.45
CA ALA A 110 7.74 7.03 -15.71
C ALA A 110 9.14 6.87 -15.10
N ALA A 111 9.71 5.66 -15.11
CA ALA A 111 11.03 5.30 -14.60
C ALA A 111 12.11 5.40 -15.68
#